data_AF-A0A9K3H4T2-F1
#
_entry.id   AF-A0A9K3H4T2-F1
#
_cell.length_a   1.000
_cell.length_b   1.000
_cell.length_c   1.000
_cell.angle_alpha   90.00
_cell.angle_beta   90.00
_cell.angle_gamma   90.00
#
_symmetry.space_group_name_H-M   'P 1'
#
loop_
_entity.id
_entity.type
_entity.pdbx_description
1 polymer ?
#
loop_
_entity_poly.entity_id
_entity_poly.type
_entity_poly.pdbx_seq_one_letter_code
_entity_poly.pdbx_strand_id
1 'polypeptide(L)'
;MLEYKRFIEEEVIQPLYSAHIALRQIRLPTVENGTTNEDPFINTFVTEEIRKYITPKENRVGKKNIYGSEKIYNTIGHGCVSVKKELQVYMDYDIGSFCKDVWNVAQSLMIKGCDPLPWRRCLTQASKLYQKPYPINESLWRIPDEFVIF
;
A
#
# COMPACT_ATOMS: atom_id res chain seq x y z
N MET A 1 -0.26 26.86 35.58
CA MET A 1 -0.82 25.49 35.42
C MET A 1 -0.90 25.08 33.94
N LEU A 2 -1.37 25.95 33.03
CA LEU A 2 -1.37 25.69 31.58
C LEU A 2 0.03 25.57 30.96
N GLU A 3 0.98 26.40 31.38
CA GLU A 3 2.37 26.36 30.88
C GLU A 3 3.09 25.06 31.23
N TYR A 4 2.89 24.56 32.45
CA TYR A 4 3.46 23.27 32.89
C TYR A 4 2.88 22.09 32.09
N LYS A 5 1.59 22.16 31.75
CA LYS A 5 0.95 21.13 30.90
C LYS A 5 1.50 21.17 29.47
N ARG A 6 1.67 22.35 28.89
CA ARG A 6 2.33 22.53 27.59
C ARG A 6 3.78 22.04 27.61
N PHE A 7 4.53 22.34 28.66
CA PHE A 7 5.89 21.86 28.83
C PHE A 7 5.94 20.33 28.84
N ILE A 8 5.06 19.66 29.59
CA ILE A 8 5.01 18.19 29.57
C ILE A 8 4.63 17.65 28.19
N GLU A 9 3.65 18.25 27.50
CA GLU A 9 3.20 17.79 26.19
C GLU A 9 4.28 17.98 25.10
N GLU A 10 4.91 19.15 25.04
CA GLU A 10 5.86 19.55 24.00
C GLU A 10 7.27 19.00 24.26
N GLU A 11 7.80 19.15 25.49
CA GLU A 11 9.21 18.83 25.80
C GLU A 11 9.43 17.41 26.30
N VAL A 12 8.39 16.73 26.79
CA VAL A 12 8.54 15.40 27.39
C VAL A 12 7.80 14.34 26.59
N ILE A 13 6.49 14.50 26.39
CA ILE A 13 5.66 13.47 25.75
C ILE A 13 6.01 13.33 24.27
N GLN A 14 6.12 14.45 23.53
CA GLN A 14 6.44 14.44 22.11
C GLN A 14 7.76 13.71 21.78
N PRO A 15 8.91 14.06 22.40
CA PRO A 15 10.17 13.38 22.13
C PRO A 15 10.19 11.94 22.66
N LEU A 16 9.52 11.65 23.78
CA LEU A 16 9.40 10.27 24.27
C LEU A 16 8.62 9.38 23.29
N TYR A 17 7.52 9.90 22.73
CA TYR A 17 6.71 9.20 21.75
C TYR A 17 7.48 9.01 20.43
N SER A 18 8.21 10.03 19.99
CA SER A 18 9.09 9.97 18.83
C SER A 18 10.19 8.91 19.00
N ALA A 19 10.89 8.91 20.14
CA ALA A 19 11.92 7.93 20.45
C ALA A 19 11.35 6.50 20.49
N HIS A 20 10.17 6.31 21.10
CA HIS A 20 9.51 5.01 21.16
C HIS A 20 9.14 4.47 19.78
N ILE A 21 8.66 5.33 18.88
CA ILE A 21 8.39 4.97 17.49
C ILE A 21 9.69 4.60 16.77
N ALA A 22 10.73 5.41 16.91
CA ALA A 22 12.04 5.16 16.29
C ALA A 22 12.64 3.83 16.75
N LEU A 23 12.58 3.52 18.06
CA LEU A 23 13.05 2.26 18.62
C LEU A 23 12.30 1.04 18.03
N ARG A 24 10.99 1.17 17.82
CA ARG A 24 10.19 0.12 17.14
C ARG A 24 10.55 -0.04 15.66
N GLN A 25 11.07 1.02 15.05
CA GLN A 25 11.45 1.08 13.64
C GLN A 25 12.95 0.81 13.40
N ILE A 26 13.76 0.48 14.42
CA ILE A 26 15.23 0.21 14.28
C ILE A 26 15.58 -0.81 13.19
N ARG A 27 14.68 -1.76 12.90
CA ARG A 27 14.90 -2.77 11.84
C ARG A 27 14.69 -2.21 10.42
N LEU A 28 14.16 -0.99 10.30
CA LEU A 28 13.98 -0.29 9.05
C LEU A 28 15.19 0.62 8.82
N PRO A 29 15.69 0.73 7.58
CA PRO A 29 16.77 1.65 7.27
C PRO A 29 16.31 3.09 7.57
N THR A 30 17.03 3.79 8.44
CA THR A 30 16.84 5.23 8.69
C THR A 30 17.38 6.03 7.52
N VAL A 31 16.54 6.88 6.93
CA VAL A 31 16.95 7.85 5.90
C VAL A 31 17.57 9.04 6.62
N GLU A 32 18.90 9.07 6.71
CA GLU A 32 19.63 10.28 7.07
C GLU A 32 19.68 11.21 5.87
N ASN A 33 19.48 12.51 6.11
CA ASN A 33 19.45 13.58 5.10
C ASN A 33 20.60 13.45 4.09
N GLY A 34 20.30 12.81 2.96
CA GLY A 34 21.23 12.54 1.88
C GLY A 34 20.67 13.10 0.59
N THR A 35 21.30 14.16 0.11
CA THR A 35 21.09 14.79 -1.19
C THR A 35 21.45 13.81 -2.32
N THR A 36 20.54 12.89 -2.68
CA THR A 36 20.32 12.26 -4.00
C THR A 36 19.09 11.32 -3.95
N ASN A 37 17.93 11.93 -4.16
CA ASN A 37 16.75 11.55 -4.96
C ASN A 37 15.98 10.21 -4.82
N GLU A 38 16.44 9.13 -4.20
CA GLU A 38 15.58 7.93 -4.03
C GLU A 38 15.84 7.17 -2.71
N ASP A 39 14.76 6.84 -1.98
CA ASP A 39 14.84 6.13 -0.69
C ASP A 39 15.56 4.77 -0.85
N PRO A 40 16.46 4.38 0.08
CA PRO A 40 17.18 3.09 0.02
C PRO A 40 16.25 1.89 -0.12
N PHE A 41 15.04 2.01 0.42
CA PHE A 41 13.99 1.01 0.33
C PHE A 41 13.45 0.82 -1.10
N ILE A 42 13.30 1.90 -1.88
CA ILE A 42 12.80 1.89 -3.26
C ILE A 42 13.80 1.17 -4.18
N ASN A 43 15.09 1.46 -3.99
CA ASN A 43 16.18 0.87 -4.78
C ASN A 43 16.32 -0.65 -4.62
N THR A 44 15.73 -1.24 -3.58
CA THR A 44 15.78 -2.69 -3.44
C THR A 44 14.92 -3.41 -4.48
N PHE A 45 13.79 -2.86 -4.91
CA PHE A 45 12.88 -3.53 -5.82
C PHE A 45 13.35 -3.43 -7.27
N VAL A 46 13.05 -4.41 -8.13
CA VAL A 46 13.40 -4.38 -9.56
C VAL A 46 12.21 -3.94 -10.41
N THR A 47 11.02 -4.46 -10.10
CA THR A 47 9.77 -4.18 -10.81
C THR A 47 9.37 -2.71 -10.69
N GLU A 48 8.97 -2.08 -11.80
CA GLU A 48 8.65 -0.66 -11.82
C GLU A 48 7.39 -0.28 -11.04
N GLU A 49 6.36 -1.13 -11.09
CA GLU A 49 5.06 -0.83 -10.46
C GLU A 49 5.19 -0.71 -8.93
N ILE A 50 5.95 -1.61 -8.30
CA ILE A 50 6.17 -1.53 -6.85
C ILE A 50 7.03 -0.32 -6.47
N ARG A 51 8.02 0.06 -7.28
CA ARG A 51 8.78 1.31 -7.08
C ARG A 51 7.86 2.51 -7.14
N LYS A 52 7.03 2.61 -8.18
CA LYS A 52 6.04 3.70 -8.38
C LYS A 52 5.01 3.77 -7.25
N TYR A 53 4.64 2.62 -6.69
CA TYR A 53 3.71 2.50 -5.56
C TYR A 53 4.34 3.00 -4.25
N ILE A 54 5.56 2.58 -3.93
CA ILE A 54 6.24 2.97 -2.68
C ILE A 54 6.71 4.43 -2.73
N THR A 55 7.01 4.95 -3.91
CA THR A 55 7.50 6.32 -4.09
C THR A 55 6.53 7.34 -3.48
N PRO A 56 7.01 8.21 -2.57
CA PRO A 56 6.18 9.22 -1.93
C PRO A 56 5.55 10.16 -2.96
N LYS A 57 4.28 10.49 -2.77
CA LYS A 57 3.54 11.42 -3.62
C LYS A 57 3.49 12.79 -2.97
N GLU A 58 3.86 13.81 -3.72
CA GLU A 58 3.83 15.19 -3.22
C GLU A 58 2.39 15.69 -3.11
N ASN A 59 2.12 16.54 -2.12
CA ASN A 59 0.81 17.15 -1.97
C ASN A 59 0.56 18.15 -3.11
N ARG A 60 -0.68 18.16 -3.64
CA ARG A 60 -1.09 19.01 -4.79
C ARG A 60 -0.74 20.50 -4.68
N VAL A 61 -0.56 21.03 -3.48
CA VAL A 61 -0.35 22.48 -3.24
C VAL A 61 0.99 22.75 -2.54
N GLY A 62 1.86 21.75 -2.37
CA GLY A 62 3.09 21.89 -1.56
C GLY A 62 2.84 22.27 -0.09
N LYS A 63 1.57 22.32 0.33
CA LYS A 63 1.17 22.55 1.72
C LYS A 63 1.28 21.25 2.49
N LYS A 64 1.67 21.36 3.76
CA LYS A 64 1.65 20.25 4.71
C LYS A 64 0.22 19.72 4.83
N ASN A 65 0.07 18.39 4.83
CA ASN A 65 -1.22 17.75 5.04
C ASN A 65 -1.70 17.94 6.50
N ILE A 66 -2.89 17.41 6.82
CA ILE A 66 -3.45 17.46 8.19
C ILE A 66 -2.49 16.82 9.21
N TYR A 67 -1.65 15.88 8.77
CA TYR A 67 -0.62 15.21 9.55
C TYR A 67 0.75 15.93 9.55
N GLY A 68 0.82 17.17 9.04
CA GLY A 68 2.05 17.96 9.01
C GLY A 68 3.11 17.52 8.00
N SER A 69 2.82 16.53 7.15
CA SER A 69 3.75 15.97 6.16
C SER A 69 3.59 16.63 4.78
N GLU A 70 4.72 16.88 4.11
CA GLU A 70 4.76 17.49 2.76
C GLU A 70 4.48 16.47 1.64
N LYS A 71 4.72 15.18 1.94
CA LYS A 71 4.51 14.05 1.04
C LYS A 71 3.63 13.00 1.72
N ILE A 72 2.89 12.25 0.91
CA ILE A 72 2.07 11.11 1.33
C ILE A 72 2.80 9.83 0.92
N TYR A 73 2.94 8.93 1.87
CA TYR A 73 3.48 7.59 1.66
C TYR A 73 2.33 6.60 1.54
N ASN A 74 2.43 5.69 0.56
CA ASN A 74 1.47 4.61 0.44
C ASN A 74 1.74 3.54 1.51
N THR A 75 0.68 2.93 2.01
CA THR A 75 0.78 1.89 3.02
C THR A 75 1.17 0.56 2.37
N ILE A 76 2.16 -0.11 2.95
CA ILE A 76 2.55 -1.47 2.59
C ILE A 76 2.79 -2.26 3.87
N GLY A 77 2.38 -3.52 3.89
CA GLY A 77 2.62 -4.39 5.05
C GLY A 77 4.10 -4.50 5.38
N HIS A 78 4.49 -4.38 6.65
CA HIS A 78 5.89 -4.47 7.06
C HIS A 78 6.52 -5.83 6.70
N GLY A 79 5.73 -6.91 6.68
CA GLY A 79 6.21 -8.24 6.29
C GLY A 79 6.62 -8.33 4.82
N CYS A 80 6.17 -7.41 3.96
CA CYS A 80 6.48 -7.39 2.53
C CYS A 80 7.99 -7.31 2.23
N VAL A 81 8.77 -6.70 3.13
CA VAL A 81 10.23 -6.59 3.00
C VAL A 81 10.90 -7.97 3.04
N SER A 82 10.40 -8.87 3.88
CA SER A 82 10.92 -10.23 4.04
C SER A 82 10.56 -11.14 2.86
N VAL A 83 9.47 -10.85 2.14
CA VAL A 83 8.94 -11.65 1.02
C VAL A 83 9.08 -10.96 -0.35
N LYS A 84 10.14 -10.16 -0.49
CA LYS A 84 10.44 -9.33 -1.66
C LYS A 84 10.29 -10.05 -3.01
N LYS A 85 10.76 -11.30 -3.14
CA LYS A 85 10.71 -12.05 -4.41
C LYS A 85 9.27 -12.33 -4.85
N GLU A 86 8.43 -12.79 -3.94
CA GLU A 86 7.00 -13.04 -4.21
C GLU A 86 6.26 -11.75 -4.51
N LEU A 87 6.62 -10.66 -3.82
CA LEU A 87 6.03 -9.35 -4.07
C LEU A 87 6.39 -8.82 -5.46
N GLN A 88 7.62 -9.04 -5.92
CA GLN A 88 8.03 -8.65 -7.28
C GLN A 88 7.24 -9.42 -8.32
N VAL A 89 7.06 -10.73 -8.15
CA VAL A 89 6.20 -11.55 -9.03
C VAL A 89 4.74 -11.09 -8.97
N TYR A 90 4.26 -10.70 -7.79
CA TYR A 90 2.91 -10.15 -7.63
C TYR A 90 2.75 -8.79 -8.34
N MET A 91 3.80 -7.97 -8.43
CA MET A 91 3.73 -6.65 -9.06
C MET A 91 4.19 -6.65 -10.53
N ASP A 92 4.50 -7.82 -11.09
CA ASP A 92 4.94 -8.01 -12.46
C ASP A 92 3.72 -8.16 -13.38
N TYR A 93 3.15 -7.02 -13.79
CA TYR A 93 2.03 -6.94 -14.72
C TYR A 93 2.15 -5.68 -15.59
N ASP A 94 1.54 -5.72 -16.77
CA ASP A 94 1.43 -4.55 -17.64
C ASP A 94 0.18 -3.72 -17.29
N ILE A 95 0.31 -2.39 -17.34
CA ILE A 95 -0.81 -1.50 -17.05
C ILE A 95 -1.86 -1.65 -18.15
N GLY A 96 -3.12 -1.87 -17.76
CA GLY A 96 -4.23 -2.04 -18.70
C GLY A 96 -4.26 -3.39 -19.43
N SER A 97 -3.30 -4.30 -19.19
CA SER A 97 -3.43 -5.68 -19.62
C SER A 97 -4.35 -6.45 -18.67
N PHE A 98 -4.73 -7.67 -19.05
CA PHE A 98 -5.38 -8.59 -18.12
C PHE A 98 -4.42 -8.98 -17.00
N CYS A 99 -4.92 -8.95 -15.76
CA CYS A 99 -4.19 -9.46 -14.61
C CYS A 99 -3.94 -10.97 -14.79
N LYS A 100 -2.70 -11.39 -14.56
CA LYS A 100 -2.41 -12.82 -14.41
C LYS A 100 -3.10 -13.35 -13.15
N ASP A 101 -3.65 -14.56 -13.25
CA ASP A 101 -4.17 -15.25 -12.08
C ASP A 101 -3.01 -15.73 -11.20
N VAL A 102 -2.74 -14.97 -10.15
CA VAL A 102 -1.69 -15.24 -9.16
C VAL A 102 -2.27 -15.15 -7.75
N TRP A 103 -3.49 -15.67 -7.60
CA TRP A 103 -4.19 -15.80 -6.31
C TRP A 103 -3.32 -16.47 -5.24
N ASN A 104 -2.63 -17.56 -5.63
CA ASN A 104 -1.74 -18.30 -4.75
C ASN A 104 -0.59 -17.44 -4.18
N VAL A 105 0.02 -16.60 -5.01
CA VAL A 105 1.09 -15.68 -4.59
C VAL A 105 0.51 -14.61 -3.66
N ALA A 106 -0.66 -14.06 -3.99
CA ALA A 106 -1.35 -13.08 -3.15
C ALA A 106 -1.63 -13.64 -1.75
N GLN A 107 -2.20 -14.83 -1.68
CA GLN A 107 -2.52 -15.50 -0.41
C GLN A 107 -1.24 -15.83 0.39
N SER A 108 -0.17 -16.29 -0.27
CA SER A 108 1.13 -16.52 0.37
C SER A 108 1.70 -15.24 1.00
N LEU A 109 1.63 -14.12 0.28
CA LEU A 109 2.08 -12.82 0.78
C LEU A 109 1.31 -12.39 2.04
N MET A 110 -0.02 -12.53 2.02
CA MET A 110 -0.86 -12.19 3.17
C MET A 110 -0.53 -13.05 4.39
N ILE A 111 -0.41 -14.37 4.22
CA ILE A 111 -0.05 -15.31 5.31
C ILE A 111 1.32 -14.96 5.91
N LYS A 112 2.25 -14.48 5.10
CA LYS A 112 3.59 -14.06 5.54
C LYS A 112 3.64 -12.63 6.11
N GLY A 113 2.49 -11.99 6.29
CA GLY A 113 2.37 -10.66 6.92
C GLY A 113 2.62 -9.47 5.98
N CYS A 114 2.55 -9.69 4.67
CA CYS A 114 2.57 -8.63 3.65
C CYS A 114 1.13 -8.14 3.40
N ASP A 115 0.51 -7.57 4.43
CA ASP A 115 -0.84 -7.00 4.40
C ASP A 115 -0.79 -5.60 5.05
N PRO A 116 -1.26 -4.52 4.40
CA PRO A 116 -1.97 -4.46 3.10
C PRO A 116 -1.09 -4.76 1.89
N LEU A 117 -1.68 -5.45 0.90
CA LEU A 117 -1.09 -5.65 -0.43
C LEU A 117 -1.23 -4.39 -1.31
N PRO A 118 -0.22 -4.09 -2.14
CA PRO A 118 -0.31 -2.99 -3.10
C PRO A 118 -1.43 -3.21 -4.13
N TRP A 119 -2.17 -2.15 -4.43
CA TRP A 119 -3.21 -2.18 -5.45
C TRP A 119 -2.59 -2.32 -6.85
N ARG A 120 -3.13 -3.24 -7.67
CA ARG A 120 -2.71 -3.45 -9.06
C ARG A 120 -3.53 -2.67 -10.08
N ARG A 121 -2.86 -2.13 -11.11
CA ARG A 121 -3.48 -1.37 -12.22
C ARG A 121 -3.76 -2.19 -13.48
N CYS A 122 -3.82 -3.52 -13.34
CA CYS A 122 -4.25 -4.41 -14.40
C CYS A 122 -5.78 -4.59 -14.39
N LEU A 123 -6.33 -5.00 -15.52
CA LEU A 123 -7.76 -5.28 -15.67
C LEU A 123 -8.08 -6.68 -15.17
N THR A 124 -9.12 -6.81 -14.36
CA THR A 124 -9.66 -8.13 -14.01
C THR A 124 -10.19 -8.80 -15.27
N GLN A 125 -9.93 -10.10 -15.40
CA GLN A 125 -10.52 -10.87 -16.49
C GLN A 125 -12.02 -10.98 -16.25
N ALA A 126 -12.82 -10.46 -17.18
CA ALA A 126 -14.26 -10.69 -17.18
C ALA A 126 -14.54 -12.18 -17.38
N SER A 127 -15.66 -12.68 -16.84
CA SER A 127 -16.06 -14.07 -17.08
C SER A 127 -16.17 -14.33 -18.59
N LYS A 128 -15.77 -15.53 -19.04
CA LYS A 128 -15.83 -15.91 -20.47
C LYS A 128 -17.25 -15.81 -21.05
N LEU A 129 -18.25 -15.87 -20.19
CA LEU A 129 -19.66 -15.81 -20.51
C LEU A 129 -20.27 -14.58 -19.84
N TYR A 130 -19.93 -13.40 -20.34
CA TYR A 130 -20.63 -12.19 -19.92
C TYR A 130 -22.08 -12.28 -20.36
N GLN A 131 -22.99 -12.48 -19.40
CA GLN A 131 -24.42 -12.29 -19.60
C GLN A 131 -24.82 -10.94 -19.01
N LYS A 132 -25.66 -10.20 -19.75
CA LYS A 132 -26.24 -8.96 -19.25
C LYS A 132 -27.02 -9.27 -17.97
N PRO A 133 -26.85 -8.49 -16.89
CA PRO A 133 -27.62 -8.69 -15.67
C PRO A 133 -29.12 -8.64 -15.96
N TYR A 134 -29.89 -9.45 -15.24
CA TYR A 134 -31.35 -9.41 -15.30
C TYR A 134 -31.87 -8.00 -14.97
N PRO A 135 -33.01 -7.59 -15.54
CA PRO A 135 -33.68 -6.35 -15.13
C PRO A 135 -33.95 -6.35 -13.62
N ILE A 136 -34.02 -5.17 -13.01
CA ILE A 136 -34.09 -4.99 -11.55
C ILE A 136 -35.20 -5.82 -10.86
N ASN A 137 -36.34 -6.01 -11.55
CA ASN A 137 -37.47 -6.76 -11.01
C ASN A 137 -37.18 -8.28 -10.93
N GLU A 138 -36.37 -8.79 -11.85
CA GLU A 138 -36.02 -10.22 -11.95
C GLU A 138 -34.75 -10.56 -11.15
N SER A 139 -33.79 -9.64 -11.08
CA SER A 139 -32.52 -9.84 -10.36
C SER A 139 -32.68 -9.99 -8.85
N LEU A 140 -33.77 -9.47 -8.28
CA LEU A 140 -34.07 -9.60 -6.84
C LEU A 140 -34.46 -11.03 -6.44
N TRP A 141 -34.93 -11.84 -7.39
CA TRP A 141 -35.55 -13.15 -7.12
C TRP A 141 -34.89 -14.32 -7.85
N ARG A 142 -33.99 -14.04 -8.81
CA ARG A 142 -33.27 -15.07 -9.57
C ARG A 142 -31.78 -15.00 -9.26
N ILE A 143 -31.24 -16.12 -8.78
CA ILE A 143 -29.80 -16.32 -8.61
C ILE A 143 -29.22 -16.52 -10.02
N PRO A 144 -28.19 -15.77 -10.42
CA PRO A 144 -27.54 -15.99 -11.70
C PRO A 144 -26.82 -17.35 -11.73
N ASP A 145 -26.75 -17.97 -12.91
CA ASP A 145 -25.98 -19.19 -13.11
C ASP A 145 -24.49 -18.95 -12.79
N GLU A 146 -23.77 -20.00 -12.37
CA GLU A 146 -22.40 -19.96 -11.81
C GLU A 146 -21.35 -19.18 -12.62
N PHE A 147 -21.64 -18.87 -13.89
CA PHE A 147 -20.74 -18.19 -14.82
C PHE A 147 -20.88 -16.66 -14.84
N VAL A 148 -21.83 -16.07 -14.11
CA VAL A 148 -22.03 -14.61 -14.05
C VAL A 148 -21.54 -14.09 -12.71
N ILE A 149 -20.24 -13.86 -12.60
CA ILE A 149 -19.63 -13.15 -11.47
C ILE A 149 -19.12 -11.81 -12.01
N PHE A 150 -19.61 -10.71 -11.43
CA PHE A 150 -19.20 -9.33 -11.70
C PHE A 150 -17.89 -8.99 -10.98
#